data_AF-A0A7U9N8T9-F1
#
_entry.id   AF-A0A7U9N8T9-F1
#
_cell.length_a   1.000
_cell.length_b   1.000
_cell.length_c   1.000
_cell.angle_alpha   90.00
_cell.angle_beta   90.00
_cell.angle_gamma   90.00
#
_symmetry.space_group_name_H-M   'P 1'
#
loop_
_entity.id
_entity.type
_entity.pdbx_description
1 polymer ?
#
loop_
_entity_poly.entity_id
_entity_poly.type
_entity_poly.pdbx_seq_one_letter_code
_entity_poly.pdbx_strand_id
1 'polypeptide(L)'
;MKIHEKLVKPVMEAKYLNVENTGRYRSIIRLFYINYEKLKYWMYQEEVYDELVQDPYFASYTMEQCQQDLAALKEWGNLATIQDTRRVTSIEEFKNKKFRYQLTETAVEIERMVIRLENLFIEGSSLEPTLLERLRIALTKMEDMAEEDTEKIYGWWNDLNNDFIRLNQNYQDYMRELNSVKAEEMMKTKEFLIFKDRLIEYLRSFVKSLQMNVTAIEQSLKKVKPETEKYILEEVTAYEMSIPRIEMERDEQQIYERMAGRLENIHNWFVGINGIDSEAIKVFDTTNEIIRKITRYATRLSEQVNSGANRREEYRKLAEMFARCKDIEEAHKLSSVVFGIEKPIHFKGDFVRETESINSGVYDEKPQEVTVTPRIRNYREKTKRSGVIDRTAEKDAVRRAMVERLARERELLESYIKDGRLEFSELPVITPQVRDVFLGWLSKGLESKSQRAKTEDGKVYRIELEHSEKTCTLDCTDGTFRMPAYSIIFE
;
A
#
# COMPACT_ATOMS: atom_id res chain seq x y z
N MET A 1 -22.79 22.06 -20.43
CA MET A 1 -23.07 23.03 -19.35
C MET A 1 -23.76 24.25 -19.95
N LYS A 2 -24.99 24.57 -19.56
CA LYS A 2 -25.68 25.82 -19.95
C LYS A 2 -25.39 26.89 -18.90
N ILE A 3 -24.83 28.03 -19.31
CA ILE A 3 -24.54 29.16 -18.41
C ILE A 3 -25.85 29.87 -18.09
N HIS A 4 -26.19 29.96 -16.82
CA HIS A 4 -27.40 30.61 -16.30
C HIS A 4 -27.00 31.84 -15.47
N GLU A 5 -27.88 32.82 -15.37
CA GLU A 5 -27.58 34.15 -14.80
C GLU A 5 -27.06 34.09 -13.34
N LYS A 6 -27.55 33.12 -12.56
CA LYS A 6 -27.03 32.84 -11.19
C LYS A 6 -25.55 32.45 -11.17
N LEU A 7 -25.03 31.82 -12.23
CA LEU A 7 -23.64 31.35 -12.33
C LEU A 7 -22.67 32.48 -12.69
N VAL A 8 -23.16 33.59 -13.25
CA VAL A 8 -22.35 34.76 -13.64
C VAL A 8 -22.35 35.84 -12.55
N LYS A 9 -23.33 35.81 -11.63
CA LYS A 9 -23.44 36.76 -10.53
C LYS A 9 -22.27 36.58 -9.54
N PRO A 10 -21.56 37.65 -9.15
CA PRO A 10 -20.53 37.58 -8.12
C PRO A 10 -21.10 37.13 -6.78
N VAL A 11 -20.40 36.21 -6.10
CA VAL A 11 -20.70 35.80 -4.72
C VAL A 11 -20.09 36.84 -3.79
N MET A 12 -20.85 37.91 -3.51
CA MET A 12 -20.39 39.04 -2.70
C MET A 12 -20.07 38.63 -1.27
N GLU A 13 -20.77 37.61 -0.77
CA GLU A 13 -20.60 37.01 0.54
C GLU A 13 -19.18 36.46 0.70
N ALA A 14 -18.54 35.95 -0.36
CA ALA A 14 -17.17 35.43 -0.30
C ALA A 14 -16.07 36.53 -0.28
N LYS A 15 -16.44 37.81 -0.45
CA LYS A 15 -15.49 38.93 -0.58
C LYS A 15 -14.59 39.10 0.65
N TYR A 16 -15.07 38.76 1.85
CA TYR A 16 -14.28 38.90 3.09
C TYR A 16 -13.03 38.00 3.13
N LEU A 17 -12.94 37.00 2.25
CA LEU A 17 -11.82 36.07 2.17
C LEU A 17 -10.61 36.64 1.42
N ASN A 18 -10.77 37.72 0.64
CA ASN A 18 -9.75 38.19 -0.30
C ASN A 18 -9.63 39.73 -0.38
N VAL A 19 -9.72 40.40 0.77
CA VAL A 19 -9.56 41.87 0.91
C VAL A 19 -8.36 42.20 1.82
N GLU A 20 -7.87 43.43 1.79
CA GLU A 20 -6.68 43.83 2.59
C GLU A 20 -6.85 43.54 4.09
N ASN A 21 -8.05 43.78 4.64
CA ASN A 21 -8.37 43.53 6.05
C ASN A 21 -8.94 42.13 6.33
N THR A 22 -8.62 41.13 5.49
CA THR A 22 -9.13 39.74 5.60
C THR A 22 -9.00 39.18 7.01
N GLY A 23 -7.87 39.42 7.70
CA GLY A 23 -7.65 38.92 9.07
C GLY A 23 -8.72 39.36 10.07
N ARG A 24 -9.21 40.60 9.97
CA ARG A 24 -10.26 41.14 10.85
C ARG A 24 -11.62 40.53 10.52
N TYR A 25 -11.99 40.56 9.24
CA TYR A 25 -13.28 40.05 8.79
C TYR A 25 -13.44 38.55 9.02
N ARG A 26 -12.40 37.75 8.73
CA ARG A 26 -12.40 36.30 8.98
C ARG A 26 -12.55 36.00 10.47
N SER A 27 -11.91 36.78 11.34
CA SER A 27 -12.03 36.60 12.79
C SER A 27 -13.42 36.93 13.31
N ILE A 28 -14.06 38.01 12.80
CA ILE A 28 -15.44 38.34 13.12
C ILE A 28 -16.39 37.22 12.67
N ILE A 29 -16.29 36.76 11.41
CA ILE A 29 -17.13 35.69 10.88
C ILE A 29 -16.92 34.38 11.67
N ARG A 30 -15.67 34.00 11.96
CA ARG A 30 -15.31 32.85 12.80
C ARG A 30 -15.93 32.96 14.21
N LEU A 31 -15.90 34.13 14.82
CA LEU A 31 -16.51 34.38 16.14
C LEU A 31 -18.03 34.18 16.09
N PHE A 32 -18.72 34.75 15.10
CA PHE A 32 -20.16 34.52 14.92
C PHE A 32 -20.45 33.05 14.65
N TYR A 33 -19.62 32.36 13.89
CA TYR A 33 -19.81 30.95 13.55
C TYR A 33 -19.67 30.04 14.79
N ILE A 34 -18.66 30.27 15.63
CA ILE A 34 -18.48 29.55 16.91
C ILE A 34 -19.69 29.77 17.83
N ASN A 35 -20.22 31.00 17.88
CA ASN A 35 -21.42 31.29 18.67
C ASN A 35 -22.69 30.68 18.07
N TYR A 36 -22.79 30.65 16.74
CA TYR A 36 -23.85 29.96 16.01
C TYR A 36 -23.89 28.47 16.34
N GLU A 37 -22.74 27.78 16.40
CA GLU A 37 -22.65 26.38 16.82
C GLU A 37 -23.09 26.15 18.28
N LYS A 38 -22.93 27.17 19.15
CA LYS A 38 -23.43 27.18 20.53
C LYS A 38 -24.91 27.58 20.64
N LEU A 39 -25.63 27.69 19.51
CA LEU A 39 -27.02 28.14 19.43
C LEU A 39 -27.25 29.60 19.89
N LYS A 40 -26.17 30.42 19.98
CA LYS A 40 -26.24 31.86 20.25
C LYS A 40 -26.17 32.62 18.92
N TYR A 41 -27.34 32.92 18.36
CA TYR A 41 -27.43 33.49 17.00
C TYR A 41 -27.23 35.00 16.90
N TRP A 42 -27.51 35.75 17.97
CA TRP A 42 -27.46 37.21 17.97
C TRP A 42 -26.35 37.72 18.86
N MET A 43 -25.56 38.67 18.36
CA MET A 43 -24.53 39.36 19.14
C MET A 43 -24.61 40.87 18.94
N TYR A 44 -24.24 41.60 19.99
CA TYR A 44 -24.05 43.05 19.94
C TYR A 44 -22.63 43.40 19.48
N GLN A 45 -22.46 44.63 18.98
CA GLN A 45 -21.14 45.14 18.59
C GLN A 45 -20.16 45.13 19.77
N GLU A 46 -20.62 45.49 20.97
CA GLU A 46 -19.80 45.49 22.19
C GLU A 46 -19.27 44.09 22.50
N GLU A 47 -20.12 43.06 22.38
CA GLU A 47 -19.71 41.67 22.61
C GLU A 47 -18.67 41.19 21.58
N VAL A 48 -18.80 41.61 20.31
CA VAL A 48 -17.83 41.27 19.27
C VAL A 48 -16.49 41.94 19.54
N TYR A 49 -16.50 43.22 19.91
CA TYR A 49 -15.28 43.96 20.23
C TYR A 49 -14.56 43.38 21.46
N ASP A 50 -15.29 43.14 22.55
CA ASP A 50 -14.73 42.64 23.80
C ASP A 50 -14.08 41.26 23.66
N GLU A 51 -14.63 40.39 22.81
CA GLU A 51 -14.06 39.08 22.49
C GLU A 51 -12.82 39.18 21.60
N LEU A 52 -12.84 40.03 20.56
CA LEU A 52 -11.70 40.17 19.65
C LEU A 52 -10.45 40.70 20.36
N VAL A 53 -10.62 41.71 21.23
CA VAL A 53 -9.50 42.36 21.93
C VAL A 53 -8.83 41.45 22.97
N GLN A 54 -9.43 40.31 23.34
CA GLN A 54 -8.77 39.31 24.18
C GLN A 54 -7.54 38.69 23.49
N ASP A 55 -7.53 38.63 22.15
CA ASP A 55 -6.40 38.10 21.40
C ASP A 55 -5.32 39.19 21.18
N PRO A 56 -4.03 38.91 21.46
CA PRO A 56 -2.94 39.86 21.25
C PRO A 56 -2.87 40.45 19.84
N TYR A 57 -3.36 39.73 18.82
CA TYR A 57 -3.43 40.19 17.44
C TYR A 57 -4.32 41.45 17.28
N PHE A 58 -5.33 41.64 18.13
CA PHE A 58 -6.26 42.77 18.10
C PHE A 58 -5.94 43.87 19.13
N ALA A 59 -4.74 43.90 19.70
CA ALA A 59 -4.37 44.87 20.74
C ALA A 59 -4.51 46.36 20.32
N SER A 60 -4.42 46.65 19.02
CA SER A 60 -4.61 48.00 18.45
C SER A 60 -5.97 48.20 17.78
N TYR A 61 -6.89 47.23 17.92
CA TYR A 61 -8.22 47.29 17.33
C TYR A 61 -9.12 48.25 18.09
N THR A 62 -9.88 49.08 17.38
CA THR A 62 -10.75 50.09 18.00
C THR A 62 -12.23 49.78 17.79
N MET A 63 -13.07 50.31 18.68
CA MET A 63 -14.53 50.16 18.57
C MET A 63 -15.09 50.75 17.26
N GLU A 64 -14.47 51.81 16.75
CA GLU A 64 -14.82 52.41 15.45
C GLU A 64 -14.49 51.47 14.28
N GLN A 65 -13.35 50.77 14.34
CA GLN A 65 -13.01 49.74 13.35
C GLN A 65 -13.99 48.57 13.40
N CYS A 66 -14.40 48.14 14.60
CA CYS A 66 -15.44 47.12 14.77
C CYS A 66 -16.76 47.52 14.12
N GLN A 67 -17.18 48.78 14.30
CA GLN A 67 -18.39 49.28 13.64
C GLN A 67 -18.27 49.27 12.11
N GLN A 68 -17.15 49.72 11.57
CA GLN A 68 -16.89 49.73 10.12
C GLN A 68 -16.86 48.31 9.56
N ASP A 69 -16.20 47.38 10.25
CA ASP A 69 -16.05 46.00 9.80
C ASP A 69 -17.41 45.26 9.80
N LEU A 70 -18.22 45.44 10.85
CA LEU A 70 -19.58 44.89 10.91
C LEU A 70 -20.51 45.49 9.84
N ALA A 71 -20.36 46.77 9.53
CA ALA A 71 -21.12 47.42 8.45
C ALA A 71 -20.73 46.86 7.07
N ALA A 72 -19.44 46.65 6.81
CA ALA A 72 -18.98 46.05 5.56
C ALA A 72 -19.44 44.59 5.41
N LEU A 73 -19.37 43.79 6.48
CA LEU A 73 -19.87 42.41 6.47
C LEU A 73 -21.38 42.34 6.26
N LYS A 74 -22.15 43.29 6.77
CA LYS A 74 -23.58 43.44 6.46
C LYS A 74 -23.80 43.77 4.99
N GLU A 75 -23.06 44.75 4.44
CA GLU A 75 -23.18 45.17 3.04
C GLU A 75 -22.89 44.02 2.07
N TRP A 76 -21.93 43.15 2.40
CA TRP A 76 -21.60 41.97 1.60
C TRP A 76 -22.58 40.80 1.76
N GLY A 77 -23.62 40.95 2.59
CA GLY A 77 -24.62 39.90 2.80
C GLY A 77 -24.20 38.83 3.80
N ASN A 78 -23.11 39.02 4.54
CA ASN A 78 -22.64 38.04 5.53
C ASN A 78 -23.36 38.14 6.87
N LEU A 79 -23.76 39.36 7.26
CA LEU A 79 -24.47 39.60 8.52
C LEU A 79 -25.86 40.18 8.27
N ALA A 80 -26.87 39.59 8.89
CA ALA A 80 -28.19 40.18 9.07
C ALA A 80 -28.19 41.07 10.33
N THR A 81 -28.91 42.20 10.28
CA THR A 81 -29.03 43.09 11.44
C THR A 81 -30.46 43.32 11.84
N ILE A 82 -30.73 43.25 13.15
CA ILE A 82 -32.01 43.69 13.74
C ILE A 82 -31.74 44.86 14.68
N GLN A 83 -32.60 45.86 14.61
CA GLN A 83 -32.57 46.98 15.55
C GLN A 83 -33.32 46.59 16.83
N ASP A 84 -32.65 46.69 17.98
CA ASP A 84 -33.27 46.42 19.27
C ASP A 84 -33.89 47.72 19.83
N THR A 85 -35.22 47.83 19.78
CA THR A 85 -35.96 49.01 20.26
C THR A 85 -36.48 48.87 21.69
N ARG A 86 -36.21 47.75 22.38
CA ARG A 86 -36.84 47.42 23.69
C ARG A 86 -36.04 47.84 24.92
N ARG A 87 -34.75 48.16 24.80
CA ARG A 87 -33.90 48.65 25.91
C ARG A 87 -33.38 50.04 25.60
N VAL A 88 -34.15 51.06 25.97
CA VAL A 88 -33.70 52.45 25.93
C VAL A 88 -33.99 53.06 27.30
N THR A 89 -32.95 53.26 28.10
CA THR A 89 -33.05 53.84 29.45
C THR A 89 -32.61 55.31 29.50
N SER A 90 -32.03 55.85 28.43
CA SER A 90 -31.68 57.27 28.31
C SER A 90 -31.84 57.83 26.89
N ILE A 91 -31.95 59.17 26.77
CA ILE A 91 -32.06 59.90 25.49
C ILE A 91 -30.79 59.75 24.62
N GLU A 92 -29.64 59.53 25.24
CA GLU A 92 -28.37 59.27 24.54
C GLU A 92 -28.31 57.85 23.96
N GLU A 93 -28.84 56.85 24.67
CA GLU A 93 -28.99 55.47 24.15
C GLU A 93 -30.01 55.39 23.01
N PHE A 94 -30.99 56.29 22.94
CA PHE A 94 -31.91 56.38 21.80
C PHE A 94 -31.24 56.89 20.53
N LYS A 95 -30.24 57.79 20.66
CA LYS A 95 -29.46 58.29 19.53
C LYS A 95 -28.45 57.26 19.01
N ASN A 96 -27.89 56.44 19.90
CA ASN A 96 -27.00 55.33 19.54
C ASN A 96 -27.81 54.06 19.25
N LYS A 97 -28.25 53.92 18.00
CA LYS A 97 -29.00 52.75 17.51
C LYS A 97 -28.24 51.44 17.82
N LYS A 98 -28.66 50.70 18.85
CA LYS A 98 -28.10 49.39 19.19
C LYS A 98 -28.60 48.34 18.19
N PHE A 99 -27.68 47.84 17.38
CA PHE A 99 -27.95 46.76 16.43
C PHE A 99 -27.45 45.44 17.00
N ARG A 100 -28.24 44.38 16.76
CA ARG A 100 -27.77 43.00 16.89
C ARG A 100 -27.47 42.45 15.51
N TYR A 101 -26.42 41.65 15.43
CA TYR A 101 -25.92 41.04 14.21
C TYR A 101 -26.09 39.52 14.31
N GLN A 102 -26.35 38.87 13.19
CA GLN A 102 -26.45 37.41 13.04
C GLN A 102 -25.82 37.01 11.71
N LEU A 103 -25.16 35.85 11.65
CA LEU A 103 -24.71 35.25 10.39
C LEU A 103 -25.90 34.91 9.47
N THR A 104 -25.81 35.26 8.20
CA THR A 104 -26.74 34.76 7.19
C THR A 104 -26.48 33.28 6.89
N GLU A 105 -27.49 32.55 6.41
CA GLU A 105 -27.32 31.13 6.05
C GLU A 105 -26.21 30.92 5.01
N THR A 106 -26.11 31.80 4.03
CA THR A 106 -25.05 31.80 3.02
C THR A 106 -23.67 31.90 3.65
N ALA A 107 -23.50 32.79 4.63
CA ALA A 107 -22.23 32.96 5.33
C ALA A 107 -21.89 31.78 6.24
N VAL A 108 -22.89 31.10 6.82
CA VAL A 108 -22.69 29.85 7.57
C VAL A 108 -22.11 28.77 6.65
N GLU A 109 -22.67 28.58 5.46
CA GLU A 109 -22.18 27.57 4.51
C GLU A 109 -20.78 27.92 3.95
N ILE A 110 -20.51 29.20 3.67
CA ILE A 110 -19.17 29.65 3.27
C ILE A 110 -18.18 29.40 4.40
N GLU A 111 -18.53 29.70 5.65
CA GLU A 111 -17.62 29.51 6.77
C GLU A 111 -17.39 28.03 7.08
N ARG A 112 -18.41 27.16 6.93
CA ARG A 112 -18.25 25.69 6.96
C ARG A 112 -17.26 25.21 5.90
N MET A 113 -17.38 25.70 4.68
CA MET A 113 -16.43 25.40 3.61
C MET A 113 -15.02 25.84 3.99
N VAL A 114 -14.85 27.05 4.51
CA VAL A 114 -13.57 27.61 4.91
C VAL A 114 -12.93 26.78 6.03
N ILE A 115 -13.68 26.40 7.07
CA ILE A 115 -13.20 25.48 8.13
C ILE A 115 -12.74 24.16 7.53
N ARG A 116 -13.57 23.57 6.66
CA ARG A 116 -13.24 22.31 6.00
C ARG A 116 -11.95 22.44 5.18
N LEU A 117 -11.74 23.55 4.48
CA LEU A 117 -10.51 23.80 3.71
C LEU A 117 -9.30 23.99 4.62
N GLU A 118 -9.45 24.67 5.76
CA GLU A 118 -8.37 24.83 6.76
C GLU A 118 -8.00 23.50 7.42
N ASN A 119 -8.99 22.65 7.67
CA ASN A 119 -8.82 21.34 8.28
C ASN A 119 -8.56 20.22 7.28
N LEU A 120 -8.59 20.49 5.97
CA LEU A 120 -8.40 19.49 4.90
C LEU A 120 -7.04 18.77 4.99
N PHE A 121 -6.07 19.38 5.66
CA PHE A 121 -4.75 18.80 5.94
C PHE A 121 -4.63 18.12 7.31
N ILE A 122 -5.57 18.36 8.23
CA ILE A 122 -5.56 17.84 9.60
C ILE A 122 -6.46 16.59 9.71
N GLU A 123 -7.57 16.58 8.97
CA GLU A 123 -8.38 15.38 8.72
C GLU A 123 -7.66 14.49 7.69
N GLY A 124 -6.50 13.97 8.08
CA GLY A 124 -5.74 13.03 7.28
C GLY A 124 -6.65 11.92 6.79
N SER A 125 -6.77 11.82 5.47
CA SER A 125 -7.72 10.93 4.83
C SER A 125 -7.37 9.48 5.16
N SER A 126 -8.20 8.82 5.97
CA SER A 126 -7.91 7.44 6.39
C SER A 126 -8.54 6.46 5.40
N LEU A 127 -7.71 5.57 4.86
CA LEU A 127 -8.15 4.32 4.26
C LEU A 127 -8.84 3.46 5.34
N GLU A 128 -10.17 3.45 5.36
CA GLU A 128 -10.96 2.70 6.35
C GLU A 128 -11.31 1.30 5.79
N PRO A 129 -10.66 0.22 6.26
CA PRO A 129 -10.92 -1.13 5.74
C PRO A 129 -12.35 -1.62 6.01
N THR A 130 -13.00 -1.05 7.03
CA THR A 130 -14.38 -1.35 7.44
C THR A 130 -15.42 -0.82 6.46
N LEU A 131 -15.14 0.24 5.69
CA LEU A 131 -16.06 0.75 4.67
C LEU A 131 -16.29 -0.27 3.56
N LEU A 132 -15.24 -0.96 3.12
CA LEU A 132 -15.33 -2.01 2.09
C LEU A 132 -16.21 -3.17 2.55
N GLU A 133 -16.11 -3.56 3.82
CA GLU A 133 -16.97 -4.62 4.40
C GLU A 133 -18.42 -4.16 4.49
N ARG A 134 -18.68 -2.90 4.89
CA ARG A 134 -20.04 -2.33 4.91
C ARG A 134 -20.66 -2.29 3.51
N LEU A 135 -19.90 -1.86 2.51
CA LEU A 135 -20.33 -1.85 1.11
C LEU A 135 -20.62 -3.27 0.62
N ARG A 136 -19.78 -4.25 0.98
CA ARG A 136 -20.04 -5.66 0.66
C ARG A 136 -21.36 -6.13 1.24
N ILE A 137 -21.61 -5.86 2.52
CA ILE A 137 -22.88 -6.24 3.18
C ILE A 137 -24.06 -5.55 2.51
N ALA A 138 -23.96 -4.25 2.22
CA ALA A 138 -25.03 -3.48 1.60
C ALA A 138 -25.35 -3.97 0.19
N LEU A 139 -24.34 -4.18 -0.66
CA LEU A 139 -24.51 -4.63 -2.04
C LEU A 139 -24.96 -6.09 -2.15
N THR A 140 -24.60 -6.94 -1.18
CA THR A 140 -25.09 -8.34 -1.15
C THR A 140 -26.60 -8.41 -0.89
N LYS A 141 -27.17 -7.43 -0.18
CA LYS A 141 -28.61 -7.36 0.11
C LYS A 141 -29.42 -6.72 -1.03
N MET A 142 -28.79 -6.31 -2.13
CA MET A 142 -29.46 -5.56 -3.19
C MET A 142 -30.67 -6.32 -3.79
N GLU A 143 -30.57 -7.65 -3.94
CA GLU A 143 -31.72 -8.46 -4.41
C GLU A 143 -32.86 -8.51 -3.37
N ASP A 144 -32.52 -8.66 -2.09
CA ASP A 144 -33.50 -8.71 -0.99
C ASP A 144 -34.22 -7.37 -0.80
N MET A 145 -33.53 -6.24 -1.03
CA MET A 145 -34.11 -4.91 -0.87
C MET A 145 -35.21 -4.60 -1.89
N ALA A 146 -35.27 -5.31 -3.02
CA ALA A 146 -36.33 -5.12 -4.00
C ALA A 146 -37.71 -5.62 -3.52
N GLU A 147 -37.77 -6.38 -2.42
CA GLU A 147 -39.02 -6.86 -1.81
C GLU A 147 -39.44 -6.04 -0.58
N GLU A 148 -38.67 -5.03 -0.18
CA GLU A 148 -38.89 -4.22 1.02
C GLU A 148 -39.69 -2.93 0.72
N ASP A 149 -40.12 -2.25 1.79
CA ASP A 149 -40.86 -0.99 1.68
C ASP A 149 -40.00 0.15 1.11
N THR A 150 -40.60 1.06 0.33
CA THR A 150 -39.93 2.20 -0.32
C THR A 150 -39.06 3.03 0.63
N GLU A 151 -39.49 3.25 1.89
CA GLU A 151 -38.71 4.00 2.89
C GLU A 151 -37.40 3.28 3.28
N LYS A 152 -37.45 1.95 3.42
CA LYS A 152 -36.26 1.13 3.70
C LYS A 152 -35.32 1.08 2.51
N ILE A 153 -35.86 0.95 1.29
CA ILE A 153 -35.09 1.00 0.04
C ILE A 153 -34.33 2.32 -0.04
N TYR A 154 -35.02 3.45 0.20
CA TYR A 154 -34.40 4.77 0.19
C TYR A 154 -33.33 4.94 1.27
N GLY A 155 -33.58 4.50 2.50
CA GLY A 155 -32.60 4.53 3.59
C GLY A 155 -31.33 3.73 3.27
N TRP A 156 -31.50 2.48 2.84
CA TRP A 156 -30.39 1.63 2.41
C TRP A 156 -29.60 2.24 1.23
N TRP A 157 -30.30 2.78 0.23
CA TRP A 157 -29.66 3.43 -0.92
C TRP A 157 -28.83 4.64 -0.52
N ASN A 158 -29.35 5.46 0.39
CA ASN A 158 -28.64 6.64 0.89
C ASN A 158 -27.39 6.24 1.68
N ASP A 159 -27.49 5.25 2.57
CA ASP A 159 -26.36 4.72 3.33
C ASP A 159 -25.28 4.12 2.42
N LEU A 160 -25.68 3.30 1.43
CA LEU A 160 -24.79 2.75 0.42
C LEU A 160 -24.03 3.85 -0.33
N ASN A 161 -24.74 4.89 -0.77
CA ASN A 161 -24.13 6.01 -1.48
C ASN A 161 -23.18 6.82 -0.59
N ASN A 162 -23.55 7.08 0.66
CA ASN A 162 -22.70 7.82 1.59
C ASN A 162 -21.41 7.06 1.89
N ASP A 163 -21.51 5.74 2.12
CA ASP A 163 -20.34 4.88 2.32
C ASP A 163 -19.47 4.81 1.06
N PHE A 164 -20.06 4.75 -0.13
CA PHE A 164 -19.32 4.72 -1.40
C PHE A 164 -18.62 6.05 -1.71
N ILE A 165 -19.30 7.18 -1.51
CA ILE A 165 -18.72 8.52 -1.66
C ILE A 165 -17.54 8.68 -0.71
N ARG A 166 -17.71 8.26 0.56
CA ARG A 166 -16.65 8.32 1.56
C ARG A 166 -15.46 7.43 1.19
N LEU A 167 -15.69 6.21 0.73
CA LEU A 167 -14.61 5.34 0.24
C LEU A 167 -13.84 6.01 -0.90
N ASN A 168 -14.56 6.53 -1.90
CA ASN A 168 -13.95 7.09 -3.10
C ASN A 168 -13.17 8.38 -2.80
N GLN A 169 -13.74 9.27 -1.97
CA GLN A 169 -13.06 10.49 -1.51
C GLN A 169 -11.84 10.14 -0.66
N ASN A 170 -12.00 9.25 0.32
CA ASN A 170 -10.92 8.92 1.24
C ASN A 170 -9.71 8.34 0.50
N TYR A 171 -9.96 7.40 -0.42
CA TYR A 171 -8.89 6.83 -1.23
C TYR A 171 -8.20 7.88 -2.12
N GLN A 172 -8.95 8.71 -2.84
CA GLN A 172 -8.38 9.72 -3.75
C GLN A 172 -7.54 10.75 -2.99
N ASP A 173 -8.06 11.25 -1.87
CA ASP A 173 -7.36 12.24 -1.05
C ASP A 173 -6.08 11.65 -0.44
N TYR A 174 -6.15 10.41 0.07
CA TYR A 174 -4.99 9.73 0.63
C TYR A 174 -3.91 9.43 -0.42
N MET A 175 -4.30 8.97 -1.61
CA MET A 175 -3.35 8.74 -2.71
C MET A 175 -2.70 10.04 -3.20
N ARG A 176 -3.46 11.15 -3.22
CA ARG A 176 -2.90 12.47 -3.52
C ARG A 176 -1.89 12.91 -2.47
N GLU A 177 -2.17 12.68 -1.20
CA GLU A 177 -1.26 13.02 -0.10
C GLU A 177 0.05 12.20 -0.17
N LEU A 178 -0.06 10.89 -0.36
CA LEU A 178 1.10 9.99 -0.47
C LEU A 178 1.98 10.27 -1.69
N ASN A 179 1.38 10.70 -2.80
CA ASN A 179 2.11 11.08 -4.01
C ASN A 179 2.60 12.54 -4.02
N SER A 180 2.36 13.29 -2.95
CA SER A 180 2.80 14.69 -2.87
C SER A 180 4.32 14.82 -2.76
N VAL A 181 4.85 15.93 -3.27
CA VAL A 181 6.28 16.27 -3.17
C VAL A 181 6.75 16.30 -1.71
N LYS A 182 5.90 16.82 -0.82
CA LYS A 182 6.17 16.87 0.63
C LYS A 182 6.28 15.47 1.24
N ALA A 183 5.39 14.55 0.89
CA ALA A 183 5.48 13.17 1.33
C ALA A 183 6.78 12.52 0.81
N GLU A 184 7.15 12.78 -0.44
CA GLU A 184 8.39 12.26 -1.01
C GLU A 184 9.65 12.82 -0.34
N GLU A 185 9.66 14.10 0.04
CA GLU A 185 10.75 14.71 0.80
C GLU A 185 10.85 14.11 2.20
N MET A 186 9.72 13.92 2.88
CA MET A 186 9.67 13.26 4.19
C MET A 186 10.21 11.83 4.13
N MET A 187 9.90 11.06 3.07
CA MET A 187 10.43 9.70 2.88
C MET A 187 11.96 9.62 2.80
N LYS A 188 12.65 10.74 2.55
CA LYS A 188 14.12 10.83 2.47
C LYS A 188 14.78 11.12 3.82
N THR A 189 14.00 11.39 4.88
CA THR A 189 14.55 11.73 6.21
C THR A 189 14.70 10.51 7.12
N LYS A 190 15.51 10.65 8.17
CA LYS A 190 15.67 9.58 9.17
C LYS A 190 14.42 9.37 10.02
N GLU A 191 13.59 10.41 10.23
CA GLU A 191 12.33 10.25 10.96
C GLU A 191 11.40 9.24 10.27
N PHE A 192 11.47 9.13 8.94
CA PHE A 192 10.67 8.19 8.18
C PHE A 192 10.95 6.72 8.54
N LEU A 193 12.18 6.35 8.90
CA LEU A 193 12.52 4.96 9.23
C LEU A 193 11.73 4.43 10.44
N ILE A 194 11.35 5.31 11.37
CA ILE A 194 10.59 4.95 12.56
C ILE A 194 9.11 4.71 12.19
N PHE A 195 8.58 5.45 11.22
CA PHE A 195 7.17 5.38 10.83
C PHE A 195 6.88 4.41 9.67
N LYS A 196 7.91 4.03 8.89
CA LYS A 196 7.73 3.23 7.66
C LYS A 196 6.98 1.92 7.90
N ASP A 197 7.26 1.22 9.00
CA ASP A 197 6.71 -0.12 9.23
C ASP A 197 5.21 -0.03 9.53
N ARG A 198 4.82 0.97 10.33
CA ARG A 198 3.41 1.28 10.60
C ARG A 198 2.66 1.70 9.33
N LEU A 199 3.29 2.51 8.48
CA LEU A 199 2.69 2.93 7.20
C LEU A 199 2.53 1.74 6.24
N ILE A 200 3.56 0.90 6.10
CA ILE A 200 3.50 -0.30 5.25
C ILE A 200 2.44 -1.27 5.77
N GLU A 201 2.38 -1.51 7.08
CA GLU A 201 1.38 -2.38 7.69
C GLU A 201 -0.05 -1.88 7.45
N TYR A 202 -0.26 -0.57 7.62
CA TYR A 202 -1.54 0.08 7.32
C TYR A 202 -1.96 -0.11 5.87
N LEU A 203 -1.07 0.19 4.90
CA LEU A 203 -1.36 -0.02 3.48
C LEU A 203 -1.64 -1.49 3.15
N ARG A 204 -0.87 -2.42 3.73
CA ARG A 204 -1.09 -3.86 3.54
C ARG A 204 -2.44 -4.32 4.08
N SER A 205 -2.86 -3.79 5.23
CA SER A 205 -4.16 -4.10 5.82
C SER A 205 -5.31 -3.64 4.92
N PHE A 206 -5.19 -2.46 4.32
CA PHE A 206 -6.16 -1.94 3.37
C PHE A 206 -6.21 -2.79 2.09
N VAL A 207 -5.05 -3.09 1.51
CA VAL A 207 -4.92 -3.97 0.34
C VAL A 207 -5.55 -5.33 0.58
N LYS A 208 -5.32 -5.93 1.76
CA LYS A 208 -5.93 -7.21 2.16
C LYS A 208 -7.46 -7.10 2.24
N SER A 209 -7.98 -6.03 2.86
CA SER A 209 -9.43 -5.81 2.93
C SER A 209 -10.03 -5.63 1.53
N LEU A 210 -9.36 -4.87 0.66
CA LEU A 210 -9.77 -4.66 -0.72
C LEU A 210 -9.86 -6.00 -1.48
N GLN A 211 -8.82 -6.83 -1.41
CA GLN A 211 -8.82 -8.16 -2.03
C GLN A 211 -9.94 -9.07 -1.51
N MET A 212 -10.20 -9.05 -0.21
CA MET A 212 -11.25 -9.90 0.40
C MET A 212 -12.65 -9.47 -0.02
N ASN A 213 -12.90 -8.17 -0.15
CA ASN A 213 -14.24 -7.63 -0.35
C ASN A 213 -14.61 -7.42 -1.82
N VAL A 214 -13.67 -6.98 -2.67
CA VAL A 214 -13.95 -6.62 -4.07
C VAL A 214 -14.47 -7.80 -4.86
N THR A 215 -13.88 -8.99 -4.73
CA THR A 215 -14.35 -10.18 -5.47
C THR A 215 -15.77 -10.58 -5.06
N ALA A 216 -16.11 -10.46 -3.77
CA ALA A 216 -17.46 -10.74 -3.29
C ALA A 216 -18.46 -9.70 -3.81
N ILE A 217 -18.09 -8.41 -3.79
CA ILE A 217 -18.92 -7.33 -4.33
C ILE A 217 -19.15 -7.50 -5.84
N GLU A 218 -18.10 -7.78 -6.60
CA GLU A 218 -18.17 -8.00 -8.04
C GLU A 218 -19.13 -9.15 -8.39
N GLN A 219 -19.07 -10.25 -7.63
CA GLN A 219 -19.98 -11.38 -7.81
C GLN A 219 -21.43 -11.02 -7.46
N SER A 220 -21.66 -10.25 -6.39
CA SER A 220 -23.00 -9.79 -6.02
C SER A 220 -23.57 -8.89 -7.12
N LEU A 221 -22.83 -7.88 -7.57
CA LEU A 221 -23.25 -6.96 -8.63
C LEU A 221 -23.55 -7.67 -9.96
N LYS A 222 -22.76 -8.70 -10.33
CA LYS A 222 -22.99 -9.50 -11.55
C LYS A 222 -24.23 -10.40 -11.47
N LYS A 223 -24.74 -10.70 -10.28
CA LYS A 223 -25.94 -11.53 -10.11
C LYS A 223 -27.23 -10.72 -10.22
N VAL A 224 -27.19 -9.46 -9.81
CA VAL A 224 -28.35 -8.57 -9.83
C VAL A 224 -28.86 -8.42 -11.26
N LYS A 225 -30.16 -8.59 -11.43
CA LYS A 225 -30.82 -8.45 -12.72
C LYS A 225 -31.02 -6.96 -13.06
N PRO A 226 -30.88 -6.54 -14.33
CA PRO A 226 -31.10 -5.15 -14.73
C PRO A 226 -32.49 -4.61 -14.37
N GLU A 227 -33.51 -5.49 -14.35
CA GLU A 227 -34.87 -5.12 -13.95
C GLU A 227 -34.96 -4.74 -12.46
N THR A 228 -34.20 -5.43 -11.60
CA THR A 228 -34.12 -5.16 -10.17
C THR A 228 -33.46 -3.82 -9.90
N GLU A 229 -32.36 -3.53 -10.60
CA GLU A 229 -31.68 -2.22 -10.50
C GLU A 229 -32.59 -1.08 -10.92
N LYS A 230 -33.29 -1.25 -12.04
CA LYS A 230 -34.25 -0.27 -12.54
C LYS A 230 -35.38 -0.01 -11.54
N TYR A 231 -35.95 -1.07 -10.97
CA TYR A 231 -37.00 -0.96 -9.96
C TYR A 231 -36.54 -0.17 -8.73
N ILE A 232 -35.36 -0.49 -8.17
CA ILE A 232 -34.78 0.23 -7.04
C ILE A 232 -34.60 1.72 -7.36
N LEU A 233 -34.08 2.04 -8.55
CA LEU A 233 -33.87 3.41 -8.98
C LEU A 233 -35.19 4.19 -9.13
N GLU A 234 -36.24 3.55 -9.64
CA GLU A 234 -37.59 4.13 -9.75
C GLU A 234 -38.18 4.41 -8.36
N GLU A 235 -38.14 3.45 -7.44
CA GLU A 235 -38.65 3.60 -6.06
C GLU A 235 -37.92 4.71 -5.28
N VAL A 236 -36.59 4.74 -5.35
CA VAL A 236 -35.78 5.78 -4.70
C VAL A 236 -36.09 7.16 -5.29
N THR A 237 -36.28 7.25 -6.61
CA THR A 237 -36.62 8.50 -7.30
C THR A 237 -38.01 9.00 -6.88
N ALA A 238 -38.99 8.10 -6.83
CA ALA A 238 -40.34 8.42 -6.38
C ALA A 238 -40.34 8.90 -4.91
N TYR A 239 -39.56 8.27 -4.04
CA TYR A 239 -39.43 8.70 -2.64
C TYR A 239 -38.78 10.09 -2.53
N GLU A 240 -37.67 10.34 -3.24
CA GLU A 240 -37.00 11.64 -3.26
C GLU A 240 -37.94 12.75 -3.76
N MET A 241 -38.83 12.44 -4.72
CA MET A 241 -39.87 13.36 -5.19
C MET A 241 -40.95 13.63 -4.14
N SER A 242 -41.29 12.64 -3.32
CA SER A 242 -42.34 12.76 -2.30
C SER A 242 -41.97 13.68 -1.11
N ILE A 243 -40.67 13.88 -0.83
CA ILE A 243 -40.18 14.72 0.26
C ILE A 243 -40.56 16.19 -0.01
N PRO A 244 -41.35 16.90 0.83
CA PRO A 244 -41.72 18.30 0.57
C PRO A 244 -40.51 19.24 0.71
N ARG A 245 -40.20 20.05 -0.31
CA ARG A 245 -39.20 21.16 -0.23
C ARG A 245 -39.74 22.39 -0.96
N ILE A 246 -39.51 23.56 -0.38
CA ILE A 246 -40.28 24.79 -0.67
C ILE A 246 -39.79 25.53 -1.94
N GLU A 247 -38.60 25.27 -2.48
CA GLU A 247 -37.94 26.21 -3.41
C GLU A 247 -37.38 25.65 -4.75
N MET A 248 -37.73 24.45 -5.21
CA MET A 248 -37.21 23.95 -6.51
C MET A 248 -38.27 23.25 -7.35
N GLU A 249 -38.42 23.67 -8.62
CA GLU A 249 -38.97 22.84 -9.68
C GLU A 249 -38.12 21.57 -9.78
N ARG A 250 -38.72 20.42 -9.48
CA ARG A 250 -38.03 19.13 -9.55
C ARG A 250 -38.29 18.50 -10.91
N ASP A 251 -37.20 18.21 -11.59
CA ASP A 251 -37.22 17.36 -12.77
C ASP A 251 -36.95 15.92 -12.31
N GLU A 252 -37.99 15.10 -12.29
CA GLU A 252 -37.92 13.67 -11.94
C GLU A 252 -36.84 12.95 -12.77
N GLN A 253 -36.70 13.33 -14.04
CA GLN A 253 -35.73 12.74 -14.94
C GLN A 253 -34.29 13.06 -14.54
N GLN A 254 -34.01 14.28 -14.07
CA GLN A 254 -32.68 14.64 -13.54
C GLN A 254 -32.35 13.88 -12.25
N ILE A 255 -33.35 13.63 -11.38
CA ILE A 255 -33.15 12.86 -10.16
C ILE A 255 -32.80 11.41 -10.51
N TYR A 256 -33.56 10.79 -11.43
CA TYR A 256 -33.32 9.44 -11.90
C TYR A 256 -31.93 9.31 -12.55
N GLU A 257 -31.58 10.21 -13.48
CA GLU A 257 -30.26 10.22 -14.15
C GLU A 257 -29.11 10.32 -13.14
N ARG A 258 -29.27 11.13 -12.08
CA ARG A 258 -28.29 11.25 -11.00
C ARG A 258 -28.15 9.96 -10.21
N MET A 259 -29.25 9.27 -9.88
CA MET A 259 -29.19 8.00 -9.14
C MET A 259 -28.64 6.87 -10.01
N ALA A 260 -29.05 6.80 -11.27
CA ALA A 260 -28.52 5.86 -12.26
C ALA A 260 -27.01 6.04 -12.46
N GLY A 261 -26.55 7.29 -12.62
CA GLY A 261 -25.12 7.58 -12.74
C GLY A 261 -24.31 7.24 -11.48
N ARG A 262 -24.92 7.28 -10.29
CA ARG A 262 -24.27 6.79 -9.05
C ARG A 262 -24.14 5.27 -9.05
N LEU A 263 -25.19 4.56 -9.44
CA LEU A 263 -25.16 3.09 -9.56
C LEU A 263 -24.11 2.65 -10.59
N GLU A 264 -24.06 3.33 -11.74
CA GLU A 264 -23.08 3.07 -12.78
C GLU A 264 -21.65 3.29 -12.27
N ASN A 265 -21.40 4.35 -11.51
CA ASN A 265 -20.10 4.57 -10.88
C ASN A 265 -19.73 3.49 -9.86
N ILE A 266 -20.70 2.98 -9.09
CA ILE A 266 -20.47 1.84 -8.20
C ILE A 266 -20.08 0.60 -9.02
N HIS A 267 -20.83 0.29 -10.09
CA HIS A 267 -20.49 -0.82 -11.00
C HIS A 267 -19.09 -0.68 -11.57
N ASN A 268 -18.77 0.45 -12.19
CA ASN A 268 -17.46 0.71 -12.79
C ASN A 268 -16.31 0.65 -11.78
N TRP A 269 -16.58 0.92 -10.50
CA TRP A 269 -15.57 0.85 -9.47
C TRP A 269 -15.16 -0.59 -9.15
N PHE A 270 -16.12 -1.51 -9.10
CA PHE A 270 -15.89 -2.90 -8.69
C PHE A 270 -15.80 -3.90 -9.85
N VAL A 271 -16.50 -3.65 -10.96
CA VAL A 271 -16.63 -4.55 -12.11
C VAL A 271 -15.81 -4.03 -13.29
N GLY A 272 -14.91 -4.85 -13.82
CA GLY A 272 -14.18 -4.56 -15.05
C GLY A 272 -15.06 -4.75 -16.28
N ILE A 273 -15.06 -3.79 -17.20
CA ILE A 273 -15.88 -3.82 -18.43
C ILE A 273 -14.97 -3.94 -19.65
N ASN A 274 -15.25 -4.89 -20.55
CA ASN A 274 -14.62 -4.99 -21.87
C ASN A 274 -13.08 -5.00 -21.88
N GLY A 275 -12.45 -5.66 -20.88
CA GLY A 275 -11.00 -5.73 -20.75
C GLY A 275 -10.34 -4.48 -20.16
N ILE A 276 -11.13 -3.52 -19.67
CA ILE A 276 -10.66 -2.40 -18.86
C ILE A 276 -10.74 -2.83 -17.38
N ASP A 277 -9.63 -2.67 -16.67
CA ASP A 277 -9.55 -2.94 -15.23
C ASP A 277 -10.50 -2.03 -14.45
N SER A 278 -11.14 -2.58 -13.42
CA SER A 278 -11.97 -1.81 -12.49
C SER A 278 -11.13 -0.84 -11.68
N GLU A 279 -11.76 0.24 -11.17
CA GLU A 279 -11.04 1.19 -10.30
C GLU A 279 -10.46 0.50 -9.06
N ALA A 280 -11.13 -0.53 -8.53
CA ALA A 280 -10.61 -1.36 -7.44
C ALA A 280 -9.26 -2.01 -7.77
N ILE A 281 -9.06 -2.49 -9.00
CA ILE A 281 -7.78 -3.07 -9.45
C ILE A 281 -6.72 -1.97 -9.56
N LYS A 282 -7.06 -0.81 -10.12
CA LYS A 282 -6.14 0.33 -10.21
C LYS A 282 -5.70 0.82 -8.82
N VAL A 283 -6.63 0.88 -7.87
CA VAL A 283 -6.38 1.19 -6.45
C VAL A 283 -5.40 0.18 -5.86
N PHE A 284 -5.64 -1.11 -6.09
CA PHE A 284 -4.79 -2.19 -5.60
C PHE A 284 -3.36 -2.07 -6.14
N ASP A 285 -3.19 -1.87 -7.44
CA ASP A 285 -1.88 -1.77 -8.09
C ASP A 285 -1.12 -0.52 -7.67
N THR A 286 -1.80 0.63 -7.63
CA THR A 286 -1.24 1.91 -7.17
C THR A 286 -0.74 1.80 -5.73
N THR A 287 -1.53 1.17 -4.85
CA THR A 287 -1.15 0.98 -3.44
C THR A 287 0.09 0.08 -3.31
N ASN A 288 0.16 -1.01 -4.09
CA ASN A 288 1.33 -1.89 -4.11
C ASN A 288 2.57 -1.20 -4.67
N GLU A 289 2.41 -0.34 -5.67
CA GLU A 289 3.51 0.48 -6.18
C GLU A 289 4.04 1.44 -5.11
N ILE A 290 3.16 2.08 -4.34
CA ILE A 290 3.56 2.96 -3.24
C ILE A 290 4.32 2.17 -2.16
N ILE A 291 3.85 0.99 -1.76
CA ILE A 291 4.58 0.12 -0.81
C ILE A 291 5.98 -0.20 -1.35
N ARG A 292 6.11 -0.51 -2.65
CA ARG A 292 7.41 -0.74 -3.30
C ARG A 292 8.28 0.52 -3.29
N LYS A 293 7.72 1.69 -3.59
CA LYS A 293 8.42 2.99 -3.57
C LYS A 293 8.97 3.30 -2.19
N ILE A 294 8.15 3.15 -1.15
CA ILE A 294 8.54 3.31 0.26
C ILE A 294 9.70 2.38 0.64
N THR A 295 9.59 1.10 0.27
CA THR A 295 10.62 0.09 0.56
C THR A 295 11.96 0.42 -0.10
N ARG A 296 11.93 0.93 -1.34
CA ARG A 296 13.13 1.39 -2.05
C ARG A 296 13.79 2.59 -1.36
N TYR A 297 13.01 3.58 -0.91
CA TYR A 297 13.57 4.72 -0.16
C TYR A 297 14.20 4.29 1.16
N ALA A 298 13.53 3.41 1.91
CA ALA A 298 14.07 2.89 3.16
C ALA A 298 15.41 2.15 2.94
N THR A 299 15.50 1.35 1.89
CA THR A 299 16.74 0.64 1.51
C THR A 299 17.84 1.64 1.15
N ARG A 300 17.55 2.62 0.29
CA ARG A 300 18.51 3.66 -0.11
C ARG A 300 19.00 4.50 1.07
N LEU A 301 18.11 4.83 2.01
CA LEU A 301 18.47 5.59 3.20
C LEU A 301 19.36 4.76 4.14
N SER A 302 19.06 3.46 4.30
CA SER A 302 19.91 2.53 5.05
C SER A 302 21.29 2.37 4.41
N GLU A 303 21.35 2.25 3.08
CA GLU A 303 22.60 2.23 2.31
C GLU A 303 23.38 3.53 2.46
N GLN A 304 22.72 4.69 2.44
CA GLN A 304 23.37 6.00 2.60
C GLN A 304 23.92 6.21 4.02
N VAL A 305 23.24 5.69 5.04
CA VAL A 305 23.76 5.68 6.42
C VAL A 305 25.00 4.78 6.50
N ASN A 306 24.98 3.60 5.85
CA ASN A 306 26.13 2.69 5.80
C ASN A 306 27.25 3.16 4.85
N SER A 307 26.96 4.00 3.86
CA SER A 307 27.98 4.60 2.98
C SER A 307 28.64 5.84 3.60
N GLY A 308 28.17 6.28 4.77
CA GLY A 308 28.68 7.40 5.55
C GLY A 308 29.83 7.04 6.49
N ALA A 309 30.50 5.90 6.31
CA ALA A 309 31.75 5.59 7.00
C ALA A 309 32.82 6.62 6.58
N ASN A 310 32.93 7.72 7.33
CA ASN A 310 34.03 8.66 7.16
C ASN A 310 35.29 7.98 7.71
N ARG A 311 35.99 7.25 6.83
CA ARG A 311 37.24 6.56 7.17
C ARG A 311 38.23 7.45 7.91
N ARG A 312 38.23 8.76 7.64
CA ARG A 312 39.09 9.72 8.36
C ARG A 312 38.72 9.81 9.84
N GLU A 313 37.44 9.89 10.16
CA GLU A 313 36.95 9.92 11.56
C GLU A 313 37.11 8.55 12.24
N GLU A 314 36.90 7.45 11.51
CA GLU A 314 37.16 6.10 12.04
C GLU A 314 38.64 5.90 12.37
N TYR A 315 39.55 6.26 11.46
CA TYR A 315 40.99 6.21 11.71
C TYR A 315 41.41 7.18 12.82
N ARG A 316 40.80 8.36 12.90
CA ARG A 316 41.02 9.31 14.01
C ARG A 316 40.60 8.68 15.34
N LYS A 317 39.42 8.06 15.39
CA LYS A 317 38.91 7.43 16.60
C LYS A 317 39.77 6.26 17.04
N LEU A 318 40.22 5.44 16.09
CA LEU A 318 41.18 4.37 16.34
C LEU A 318 42.50 4.93 16.88
N ALA A 319 43.05 5.97 16.26
CA ALA A 319 44.27 6.62 16.75
C ALA A 319 44.10 7.19 18.17
N GLU A 320 42.95 7.81 18.47
CA GLU A 320 42.63 8.28 19.83
C GLU A 320 42.52 7.13 20.83
N MET A 321 42.00 5.96 20.43
CA MET A 321 41.95 4.77 21.27
C MET A 321 43.34 4.21 21.53
N PHE A 322 44.19 4.08 20.49
CA PHE A 322 45.58 3.65 20.63
C PHE A 322 46.40 4.61 21.50
N ALA A 323 46.17 5.92 21.38
CA ALA A 323 46.84 6.93 22.19
C ALA A 323 46.45 6.90 23.69
N ARG A 324 45.35 6.23 24.04
CA ARG A 324 44.86 6.06 25.43
C ARG A 324 45.25 4.72 26.05
N CYS A 325 45.87 3.81 25.30
CA CYS A 325 46.41 2.57 25.84
C CYS A 325 47.52 2.88 26.86
N LYS A 326 47.51 2.19 28.00
CA LYS A 326 48.46 2.41 29.10
C LYS A 326 49.82 1.80 28.82
N ASP A 327 49.85 0.68 28.13
CA ASP A 327 51.05 -0.07 27.79
C ASP A 327 50.94 -0.70 26.38
N ILE A 328 52.07 -1.25 25.92
CA ILE A 328 52.17 -1.85 24.59
C ILE A 328 51.35 -3.15 24.48
N GLU A 329 51.09 -3.83 25.59
CA GLU A 329 50.32 -5.06 25.63
C GLU A 329 48.83 -4.78 25.39
N GLU A 330 48.29 -3.72 25.98
CA GLU A 330 46.94 -3.20 25.74
C GLU A 330 46.78 -2.72 24.29
N ALA A 331 47.79 -2.06 23.73
CA ALA A 331 47.80 -1.69 22.32
C ALA A 331 47.80 -2.92 21.40
N HIS A 332 48.54 -3.99 21.72
CA HIS A 332 48.50 -5.25 20.97
C HIS A 332 47.13 -5.94 21.06
N LYS A 333 46.49 -5.93 22.24
CA LYS A 333 45.12 -6.46 22.41
C LYS A 333 44.12 -5.68 21.56
N LEU A 334 44.18 -4.35 21.59
CA LEU A 334 43.32 -3.51 20.75
C LEU A 334 43.57 -3.75 19.25
N SER A 335 44.85 -3.85 18.85
CA SER A 335 45.24 -4.19 17.48
C SER A 335 44.67 -5.52 17.02
N SER A 336 44.66 -6.54 17.88
CA SER A 336 44.08 -7.85 17.57
C SER A 336 42.57 -7.83 17.36
N VAL A 337 41.85 -6.85 17.92
CA VAL A 337 40.41 -6.69 17.71
C VAL A 337 40.12 -5.88 16.45
N VAL A 338 40.92 -4.84 16.19
CA VAL A 338 40.71 -3.90 15.07
C VAL A 338 41.22 -4.46 13.75
N PHE A 339 42.38 -5.12 13.76
CA PHE A 339 43.07 -5.67 12.58
C PHE A 339 43.12 -7.20 12.60
N GLY A 340 42.52 -7.82 13.61
CA GLY A 340 42.38 -9.26 13.66
C GLY A 340 41.54 -9.78 12.52
N ILE A 341 41.80 -11.04 12.20
CA ILE A 341 41.06 -11.73 11.15
C ILE A 341 39.70 -12.14 11.73
N GLU A 342 38.61 -11.53 11.25
CA GLU A 342 37.24 -11.81 11.72
C GLU A 342 36.80 -13.26 11.46
N LYS A 343 37.32 -13.89 10.41
CA LYS A 343 36.97 -15.25 9.97
C LYS A 343 38.21 -15.98 9.44
N PRO A 344 38.35 -17.30 9.63
CA PRO A 344 39.47 -18.03 9.05
C PRO A 344 39.54 -17.82 7.53
N ILE A 345 40.68 -17.32 7.04
CA ILE A 345 40.95 -17.13 5.63
C ILE A 345 41.78 -18.32 5.15
N HIS A 346 41.31 -18.99 4.11
CA HIS A 346 42.06 -20.06 3.46
C HIS A 346 42.94 -19.48 2.37
N PHE A 347 44.25 -19.72 2.44
CA PHE A 347 45.15 -19.42 1.34
C PHE A 347 44.97 -20.46 0.24
N LYS A 348 44.76 -19.99 -0.99
CA LYS A 348 44.68 -20.82 -2.18
C LYS A 348 45.76 -20.37 -3.15
N GLY A 349 46.67 -21.26 -3.49
CA GLY A 349 47.71 -21.02 -4.49
C GLY A 349 48.31 -22.34 -4.97
N ASP A 350 49.12 -22.26 -6.03
CA ASP A 350 49.91 -23.39 -6.53
C ASP A 350 51.18 -23.55 -5.67
N PHE A 351 50.99 -23.78 -4.37
CA PHE A 351 52.05 -24.16 -3.45
C PHE A 351 51.64 -25.45 -2.74
N VAL A 352 52.60 -26.37 -2.62
CA VAL A 352 52.43 -27.60 -1.85
C VAL A 352 52.84 -27.29 -0.42
N ARG A 353 51.92 -27.45 0.54
CA ARG A 353 52.23 -27.28 1.95
C ARG A 353 53.25 -28.32 2.40
N GLU A 354 54.22 -27.89 3.20
CA GLU A 354 55.27 -28.78 3.71
C GLU A 354 54.74 -29.67 4.85
N THR A 355 53.65 -29.28 5.55
CA THR A 355 53.07 -30.05 6.67
C THR A 355 51.58 -29.77 6.90
N GLU A 356 50.82 -30.80 7.28
CA GLU A 356 49.41 -30.70 7.72
C GLU A 356 49.25 -30.63 9.26
N SER A 357 50.35 -30.49 10.00
CA SER A 357 50.35 -30.48 11.47
C SER A 357 49.73 -29.19 12.04
N ILE A 358 48.83 -29.35 13.02
CA ILE A 358 48.20 -28.25 13.76
C ILE A 358 49.23 -27.47 14.62
N ASN A 359 50.38 -28.09 14.92
CA ASN A 359 51.45 -27.50 15.72
C ASN A 359 52.46 -26.67 14.90
N SER A 360 52.25 -26.54 13.59
CA SER A 360 53.10 -25.73 12.70
C SER A 360 52.28 -24.55 12.16
N GLY A 361 52.78 -23.34 12.33
CA GLY A 361 52.12 -22.14 11.82
C GLY A 361 52.45 -21.89 10.35
N VAL A 362 51.60 -21.12 9.66
CA VAL A 362 51.83 -20.67 8.27
C VAL A 362 53.12 -19.85 8.14
N TYR A 363 53.59 -19.23 9.23
CA TYR A 363 54.84 -18.48 9.27
C TYR A 363 56.10 -19.35 9.43
N ASP A 364 55.94 -20.63 9.78
CA ASP A 364 57.04 -21.58 9.91
C ASP A 364 57.34 -22.30 8.57
N GLU A 365 56.41 -22.21 7.60
CA GLU A 365 56.57 -22.76 6.25
C GLU A 365 57.37 -21.81 5.33
N LYS A 366 58.05 -22.37 4.33
CA LYS A 366 58.80 -21.55 3.37
C LYS A 366 57.85 -20.67 2.55
N PRO A 367 58.13 -19.36 2.42
CA PRO A 367 57.29 -18.46 1.65
C PRO A 367 57.37 -18.78 0.15
N GLN A 368 56.23 -18.73 -0.54
CA GLN A 368 56.20 -18.73 -2.00
C GLN A 368 56.45 -17.32 -2.53
N GLU A 369 57.52 -17.15 -3.29
CA GLU A 369 57.80 -15.88 -3.97
C GLU A 369 56.91 -15.74 -5.22
N VAL A 370 56.02 -14.76 -5.21
CA VAL A 370 55.20 -14.42 -6.37
C VAL A 370 55.73 -13.13 -6.99
N THR A 371 56.20 -13.21 -8.24
CA THR A 371 56.63 -12.01 -8.98
C THR A 371 55.40 -11.18 -9.38
N VAL A 372 55.18 -10.08 -8.68
CA VAL A 372 54.06 -9.17 -8.95
C VAL A 372 54.44 -8.21 -10.06
N THR A 373 53.62 -8.10 -11.11
CA THR A 373 53.81 -7.09 -12.16
C THR A 373 53.45 -5.69 -11.67
N PRO A 374 54.23 -4.65 -12.01
CA PRO A 374 54.01 -3.30 -11.52
C PRO A 374 52.80 -2.63 -12.18
N ARG A 375 51.88 -2.09 -11.37
CA ARG A 375 50.73 -1.26 -11.82
C ARG A 375 51.14 0.21 -12.02
N ILE A 376 51.98 0.47 -13.01
CA ILE A 376 52.35 1.84 -13.42
C ILE A 376 51.52 2.26 -14.63
N ARG A 377 51.14 3.54 -14.73
CA ARG A 377 50.26 4.08 -15.80
C ARG A 377 50.79 3.82 -17.22
N ASN A 378 52.10 3.64 -17.39
CA ASN A 378 52.78 3.39 -18.67
C ASN A 378 53.12 1.89 -18.92
N TYR A 379 52.87 1.00 -17.95
CA TYR A 379 53.10 -0.44 -18.13
C TYR A 379 51.77 -1.12 -18.47
N ARG A 380 51.55 -1.35 -19.77
CA ARG A 380 50.55 -2.30 -20.26
C ARG A 380 51.28 -3.53 -20.75
N GLU A 381 51.04 -4.67 -20.11
CA GLU A 381 51.40 -5.96 -20.68
C GLU A 381 50.79 -6.00 -22.09
N LYS A 382 51.60 -6.21 -23.13
CA LYS A 382 51.08 -6.31 -24.50
C LYS A 382 50.11 -7.48 -24.49
N THR A 383 48.81 -7.17 -24.56
CA THR A 383 47.74 -8.15 -24.57
C THR A 383 48.08 -9.17 -25.64
N LYS A 384 48.43 -10.40 -25.24
CA LYS A 384 48.49 -11.50 -26.20
C LYS A 384 47.09 -11.58 -26.78
N ARG A 385 46.94 -11.25 -28.06
CA ARG A 385 45.71 -11.49 -28.79
C ARG A 385 45.53 -13.01 -28.85
N SER A 386 44.89 -13.60 -27.85
CA SER A 386 44.33 -14.93 -28.01
C SER A 386 43.14 -14.77 -28.94
N GLY A 387 43.25 -15.33 -30.15
CA GLY A 387 42.07 -15.59 -30.97
C GLY A 387 41.06 -16.41 -30.17
N VAL A 388 39.77 -16.28 -30.51
CA VAL A 388 38.71 -17.11 -29.93
C VAL A 388 39.16 -18.56 -29.98
N ILE A 389 39.45 -19.14 -28.80
CA ILE A 389 39.89 -20.53 -28.70
C ILE A 389 38.69 -21.38 -29.07
N ASP A 390 38.80 -22.14 -30.15
CA ASP A 390 37.76 -23.03 -30.61
C ASP A 390 37.58 -24.18 -29.60
N ARG A 391 36.62 -24.02 -28.70
CA ARG A 391 36.24 -24.98 -27.66
C ARG A 391 35.17 -25.98 -28.13
N THR A 392 34.97 -26.12 -29.44
CA THR A 392 33.95 -27.03 -29.98
C THR A 392 34.23 -28.48 -29.56
N ALA A 393 35.50 -28.91 -29.56
CA ALA A 393 35.89 -30.25 -29.09
C ALA A 393 35.62 -30.49 -27.59
N GLU A 394 35.87 -29.48 -26.72
CA GLU A 394 35.55 -29.57 -25.28
C GLU A 394 34.04 -29.65 -25.05
N LYS A 395 33.25 -28.84 -25.78
CA LYS A 395 31.78 -28.87 -25.70
C LYS A 395 31.22 -30.20 -26.19
N ASP A 396 31.79 -30.77 -27.25
CA ASP A 396 31.38 -32.08 -27.78
C ASP A 396 31.79 -33.23 -26.87
N ALA A 397 32.91 -33.12 -26.15
CA ALA A 397 33.31 -34.09 -25.13
C ALA A 397 32.36 -34.07 -23.93
N VAL A 398 32.00 -32.87 -23.42
CA VAL A 398 31.03 -32.72 -22.34
C VAL A 398 29.65 -33.22 -22.76
N ARG A 399 29.21 -32.91 -23.99
CA ARG A 399 27.92 -33.40 -24.53
C ARG A 399 27.90 -34.93 -24.60
N ARG A 400 28.97 -35.56 -25.10
CA ARG A 400 29.07 -37.03 -25.18
C ARG A 400 29.05 -37.67 -23.79
N ALA A 401 29.82 -37.14 -22.84
CA ALA A 401 29.83 -37.64 -21.47
C ALA A 401 28.44 -37.53 -20.79
N MET A 402 27.70 -36.45 -21.07
CA MET A 402 26.34 -36.28 -20.57
C MET A 402 25.35 -37.29 -21.18
N VAL A 403 25.42 -37.51 -22.50
CA VAL A 403 24.59 -38.51 -23.19
C VAL A 403 24.89 -39.93 -22.69
N GLU A 404 26.15 -40.29 -22.51
CA GLU A 404 26.55 -41.59 -21.96
C GLU A 404 26.13 -41.77 -20.50
N ARG A 405 26.09 -40.70 -19.71
CA ARG A 405 25.59 -40.75 -18.33
C ARG A 405 24.09 -40.99 -18.30
N LEU A 406 23.32 -40.25 -19.10
CA LEU A 406 21.87 -40.42 -19.21
C LEU A 406 21.50 -41.82 -19.74
N ALA A 407 22.26 -42.35 -20.69
CA ALA A 407 22.07 -43.71 -21.20
C ALA A 407 22.29 -44.77 -20.10
N ARG A 408 23.33 -44.62 -19.27
CA ARG A 408 23.60 -45.52 -18.14
C ARG A 408 22.56 -45.41 -17.03
N GLU A 409 22.12 -44.20 -16.70
CA GLU A 409 21.03 -43.98 -15.73
C GLU A 409 19.74 -44.62 -16.24
N ARG A 410 19.44 -44.53 -17.53
CA ARG A 410 18.29 -45.19 -18.16
C ARG A 410 18.38 -46.72 -18.12
N GLU A 411 19.51 -47.29 -18.48
CA GLU A 411 19.72 -48.76 -18.43
C GLU A 411 19.57 -49.29 -17.00
N LEU A 412 20.06 -48.52 -16.02
CA LEU A 412 19.87 -48.83 -14.60
C LEU A 412 18.40 -48.79 -14.20
N LEU A 413 17.63 -47.77 -14.59
CA LEU A 413 16.20 -47.68 -14.29
C LEU A 413 15.39 -48.80 -14.98
N GLU A 414 15.70 -49.12 -16.23
CA GLU A 414 15.06 -50.22 -16.97
C GLU A 414 15.37 -51.59 -16.36
N SER A 415 16.55 -51.78 -15.74
CA SER A 415 16.91 -53.05 -15.08
C SER A 415 15.99 -53.43 -13.91
N TYR A 416 15.31 -52.46 -13.31
CA TYR A 416 14.34 -52.70 -12.24
C TYR A 416 12.92 -53.00 -12.76
N ILE A 417 12.66 -52.78 -14.05
CA ILE A 417 11.36 -53.04 -14.69
C ILE A 417 11.40 -54.45 -15.29
N LYS A 418 10.63 -55.38 -14.72
CA LYS A 418 10.53 -56.77 -15.22
C LYS A 418 9.20 -56.93 -15.93
N ASP A 419 9.23 -57.42 -17.17
CA ASP A 419 8.03 -57.67 -17.99
C ASP A 419 7.05 -56.48 -18.07
N GLY A 420 7.58 -55.26 -18.15
CA GLY A 420 6.78 -54.03 -18.19
C GLY A 420 6.15 -53.65 -16.84
N ARG A 421 6.56 -54.29 -15.74
CA ARG A 421 6.07 -54.04 -14.40
C ARG A 421 7.20 -53.67 -13.44
N LEU A 422 6.95 -52.68 -12.60
CA LEU A 422 7.81 -52.29 -11.48
C LEU A 422 7.04 -52.51 -10.18
N GLU A 423 7.44 -53.53 -9.43
CA GLU A 423 6.81 -53.90 -8.16
C GLU A 423 7.65 -53.42 -6.98
N PHE A 424 7.09 -52.53 -6.15
CA PHE A 424 7.82 -51.98 -5.00
C PHE A 424 8.13 -53.02 -3.92
N SER A 425 7.45 -54.17 -3.91
CA SER A 425 7.71 -55.29 -3.00
C SER A 425 8.90 -56.17 -3.40
N GLU A 426 9.30 -56.15 -4.68
CA GLU A 426 10.36 -57.01 -5.19
C GLU A 426 11.65 -56.24 -5.53
N LEU A 427 11.71 -54.95 -5.18
CA LEU A 427 12.88 -54.13 -5.42
C LEU A 427 14.05 -54.58 -4.53
N PRO A 428 15.26 -54.75 -5.09
CA PRO A 428 16.46 -54.96 -4.29
C PRO A 428 16.88 -53.66 -3.59
N VAL A 429 18.02 -53.66 -2.89
CA VAL A 429 18.55 -52.43 -2.26
C VAL A 429 18.85 -51.39 -3.34
N ILE A 430 18.13 -50.26 -3.34
CA ILE A 430 18.27 -49.19 -4.33
C ILE A 430 19.03 -47.97 -3.79
N THR A 431 19.54 -47.12 -4.69
CA THR A 431 20.15 -45.84 -4.32
C THR A 431 19.07 -44.76 -4.12
N PRO A 432 19.36 -43.68 -3.36
CA PRO A 432 18.40 -42.61 -3.10
C PRO A 432 17.89 -41.93 -4.38
N GLN A 433 18.76 -41.79 -5.37
CA GLN A 433 18.42 -41.20 -6.67
C GLN A 433 17.38 -42.03 -7.42
N VAL A 434 17.50 -43.37 -7.40
CA VAL A 434 16.54 -44.28 -8.03
C VAL A 434 15.22 -44.28 -7.27
N ARG A 435 15.27 -44.27 -5.94
CA ARG A 435 14.08 -44.14 -5.08
C ARG A 435 13.27 -42.90 -5.43
N ASP A 436 13.91 -41.74 -5.51
CA ASP A 436 13.23 -40.46 -5.72
C ASP A 436 12.53 -40.41 -7.09
N VAL A 437 13.12 -41.01 -8.12
CA VAL A 437 12.50 -41.17 -9.46
C VAL A 437 11.25 -42.05 -9.39
N PHE A 438 11.34 -43.23 -8.76
CA PHE A 438 10.20 -44.15 -8.65
C PHE A 438 9.06 -43.59 -7.79
N LEU A 439 9.37 -42.94 -6.67
CA LEU A 439 8.35 -42.25 -5.86
C LEU A 439 7.74 -41.06 -6.61
N GLY A 440 8.53 -40.36 -7.42
CA GLY A 440 8.03 -39.32 -8.31
C GLY A 440 7.03 -39.85 -9.34
N TRP A 441 7.27 -41.02 -9.92
CA TRP A 441 6.31 -41.68 -10.80
C TRP A 441 5.05 -42.12 -10.05
N LEU A 442 5.22 -42.70 -8.86
CA LEU A 442 4.09 -43.10 -8.02
C LEU A 442 3.19 -41.90 -7.65
N SER A 443 3.77 -40.77 -7.22
CA SER A 443 3.02 -39.55 -6.89
C SER A 443 2.23 -39.03 -8.09
N LYS A 444 2.87 -38.92 -9.25
CA LYS A 444 2.23 -38.43 -10.49
C LYS A 444 1.08 -39.32 -10.94
N GLY A 445 1.21 -40.64 -10.80
CA GLY A 445 0.11 -41.55 -11.13
C GLY A 445 -1.03 -41.48 -10.11
N LEU A 446 -0.76 -41.33 -8.82
CA LEU A 446 -1.79 -41.27 -7.77
C LEU A 446 -2.59 -39.96 -7.80
N GLU A 447 -1.97 -38.85 -8.21
CA GLU A 447 -2.64 -37.55 -8.39
C GLU A 447 -3.63 -37.54 -9.57
N SER A 448 -3.47 -38.44 -10.53
CA SER A 448 -4.32 -38.55 -11.72
C SER A 448 -5.59 -39.35 -11.44
N LYS A 449 -6.77 -38.80 -11.78
CA LYS A 449 -8.07 -39.50 -11.62
C LYS A 449 -8.16 -40.83 -12.37
N SER A 450 -7.37 -40.99 -13.43
CA SER A 450 -7.29 -42.22 -14.25
C SER A 450 -6.14 -43.14 -13.83
N GLN A 451 -5.40 -42.80 -12.76
CA GLN A 451 -4.22 -43.54 -12.27
C GLN A 451 -3.13 -43.73 -13.33
N ARG A 452 -3.12 -42.85 -14.34
CA ARG A 452 -2.21 -42.87 -15.49
C ARG A 452 -1.34 -41.61 -15.51
N ALA A 453 -0.05 -41.80 -15.80
CA ALA A 453 0.92 -40.73 -15.94
C ALA A 453 1.99 -41.09 -16.98
N LYS A 454 2.91 -40.15 -17.25
CA LYS A 454 4.03 -40.33 -18.18
C LYS A 454 5.36 -40.21 -17.43
N THR A 455 6.34 -41.04 -17.80
CA THR A 455 7.72 -40.90 -17.33
C THR A 455 8.40 -39.69 -17.99
N GLU A 456 9.59 -39.33 -17.50
CA GLU A 456 10.40 -38.26 -18.10
C GLU A 456 10.77 -38.55 -19.57
N ASP A 457 10.83 -39.83 -19.93
CA ASP A 457 11.06 -40.33 -21.29
C ASP A 457 9.77 -40.46 -22.13
N GLY A 458 8.62 -40.09 -21.58
CA GLY A 458 7.32 -40.11 -22.28
C GLY A 458 6.61 -41.46 -22.36
N LYS A 459 7.12 -42.52 -21.70
CA LYS A 459 6.41 -43.81 -21.58
C LYS A 459 5.18 -43.63 -20.71
N VAL A 460 4.03 -44.12 -21.17
CA VAL A 460 2.79 -44.10 -20.40
C VAL A 460 2.81 -45.27 -19.42
N TYR A 461 2.35 -45.04 -18.19
CA TYR A 461 2.16 -46.09 -17.20
C TYR A 461 0.89 -45.87 -16.40
N ARG A 462 0.40 -46.95 -15.78
CA ARG A 462 -0.71 -46.96 -14.84
C ARG A 462 -0.29 -47.56 -13.50
N ILE A 463 -0.91 -47.11 -12.43
CA ILE A 463 -0.70 -47.66 -11.09
C ILE A 463 -1.77 -48.71 -10.80
N GLU A 464 -1.34 -49.88 -10.33
CA GLU A 464 -2.24 -50.95 -9.91
C GLU A 464 -2.46 -50.89 -8.39
N LEU A 465 -3.74 -50.82 -7.98
CA LEU A 465 -4.15 -50.67 -6.58
C LEU A 465 -4.51 -51.99 -5.88
N GLU A 466 -4.42 -53.13 -6.57
CA GLU A 466 -4.84 -54.44 -6.05
C GLU A 466 -4.11 -54.87 -4.77
N HIS A 467 -2.94 -54.28 -4.50
CA HIS A 467 -2.10 -54.57 -3.34
C HIS A 467 -1.98 -53.39 -2.37
N SER A 468 -2.84 -52.37 -2.48
CA SER A 468 -2.78 -51.14 -1.67
C SER A 468 -2.98 -51.34 -0.17
N GLU A 469 -3.62 -52.43 0.26
CA GLU A 469 -3.78 -52.78 1.68
C GLU A 469 -2.56 -53.53 2.27
N LYS A 470 -1.67 -54.05 1.42
CA LYS A 470 -0.43 -54.72 1.86
C LYS A 470 0.69 -53.70 1.97
N THR A 471 1.49 -53.76 3.03
CA THR A 471 2.68 -52.92 3.19
C THR A 471 3.94 -53.67 2.79
N CYS A 472 4.82 -53.06 1.99
CA CYS A 472 6.19 -53.51 1.74
C CYS A 472 7.22 -52.61 2.44
N THR A 473 8.42 -53.15 2.65
CA THR A 473 9.58 -52.40 3.14
C THR A 473 10.56 -52.26 1.99
N LEU A 474 10.95 -51.03 1.69
CA LEU A 474 11.90 -50.71 0.64
C LEU A 474 13.24 -50.32 1.27
N ASP A 475 14.28 -51.09 0.94
CA ASP A 475 15.63 -50.90 1.46
C ASP A 475 16.43 -49.99 0.53
N CYS A 476 16.95 -48.89 1.07
CA CYS A 476 17.86 -47.98 0.37
C CYS A 476 19.23 -47.96 1.04
N THR A 477 20.26 -47.57 0.30
CA THR A 477 21.61 -47.43 0.87
C THR A 477 21.70 -46.38 1.99
N ASP A 478 20.74 -45.46 2.09
CA ASP A 478 20.64 -44.41 3.12
C ASP A 478 19.59 -44.70 4.21
N GLY A 479 18.87 -45.83 4.16
CA GLY A 479 17.87 -46.22 5.15
C GLY A 479 16.73 -47.06 4.60
N THR A 480 15.78 -47.44 5.45
CA THR A 480 14.63 -48.30 5.09
C THR A 480 13.32 -47.53 5.25
N PHE A 481 12.41 -47.62 4.29
CA PHE A 481 11.10 -46.96 4.32
C PHE A 481 9.96 -47.96 4.09
N ARG A 482 8.83 -47.77 4.78
CA ARG A 482 7.66 -48.67 4.71
C ARG A 482 6.53 -47.98 3.97
N MET A 483 5.99 -48.65 2.95
CA MET A 483 4.93 -48.11 2.08
C MET A 483 3.93 -49.18 1.65
N PRO A 484 2.78 -48.83 1.07
CA PRO A 484 1.92 -49.81 0.41
C PRO A 484 2.62 -50.47 -0.77
N ALA A 485 2.33 -51.74 -1.01
CA ALA A 485 2.93 -52.56 -2.07
C ALA A 485 2.33 -52.22 -3.44
N TYR A 486 2.52 -50.99 -3.91
CA TYR A 486 2.08 -50.56 -5.23
C TYR A 486 2.85 -51.28 -6.34
N SER A 487 2.24 -51.34 -7.52
CA SER A 487 2.88 -51.77 -8.76
C SER A 487 2.64 -50.74 -9.86
N ILE A 488 3.68 -50.43 -10.63
CA ILE A 488 3.59 -49.56 -11.81
C ILE A 488 3.66 -50.46 -13.05
N ILE A 489 2.66 -50.35 -13.92
CA ILE A 489 2.56 -51.10 -15.18
C ILE A 489 2.79 -50.12 -16.33
N PHE A 490 3.84 -50.35 -17.11
CA PHE A 490 4.15 -49.55 -18.29
C PHE A 490 3.37 -50.06 -19.51
N GLU A 491 2.78 -49.13 -20.27
CA GLU A 491 1.94 -49.39 -21.47
C GLU A 491 2.74 -49.33 -22.78
#